data_AF-A0A0F9QSH4-F1
#
_entry.id   AF-A0A0F9QSH4-F1
#
_cell.length_a   1.000
_cell.length_b   1.000
_cell.length_c   1.000
_cell.angle_alpha   90.00
_cell.angle_beta   90.00
_cell.angle_gamma   90.00
#
_symmetry.space_group_name_H-M   'P 1'
#
loop_
_entity.id
_entity.type
_entity.pdbx_description
1 polymer ?
#
loop_
_entity_poly.entity_id
_entity_poly.type
_entity_poly.pdbx_seq_one_letter_code
_entity_poly.pdbx_strand_id
1 'polypeptide(L)'
;MVVSELDRGRDALNARPPDTERLVSMLTQSTTFGDARLSERFWKKVRVLDDGCWEWTSSTTHDGYGRFRVGSRRDDTEKVVSAHRWSYEKLIGPIPIPLSLDHLCRNRACVYPAHLEAVTIRENILRGNGLAACQARRTHCPYGHPYSGNNLYFKRNGARQCRECWKRYE
;
A
#
# COMPACT_ATOMS: atom_id res chain seq x y z
N MET A 1 -19.65 -2.71 -60.10
CA MET A 1 -18.58 -2.10 -59.29
C MET A 1 -19.16 -1.76 -57.93
N VAL A 2 -18.94 -2.64 -56.95
CA VAL A 2 -19.30 -2.40 -55.55
C VAL A 2 -17.99 -2.09 -54.82
N VAL A 3 -17.87 -0.88 -54.29
CA VAL A 3 -16.74 -0.46 -53.47
C VAL A 3 -16.93 -1.04 -52.06
N SER A 4 -16.02 -1.91 -51.65
CA SER A 4 -15.96 -2.48 -50.30
C SER A 4 -15.23 -1.50 -49.37
N GLU A 5 -15.89 -1.11 -48.29
CA GLU A 5 -15.33 -0.31 -47.20
C GLU A 5 -14.18 -1.06 -46.52
N LEU A 6 -13.00 -0.45 -46.54
CA LEU A 6 -11.84 -0.83 -45.75
C LEU A 6 -11.56 0.30 -44.73
N ASP A 7 -11.16 -0.15 -43.54
CA ASP A 7 -10.27 0.53 -42.59
C ASP A 7 -10.90 1.32 -41.42
N ARG A 8 -11.25 0.58 -40.35
CA ARG A 8 -11.22 1.06 -38.96
C ARG A 8 -10.61 -0.01 -38.07
N GLY A 9 -9.28 -0.06 -38.03
CA GLY A 9 -8.61 -0.99 -37.13
C GLY A 9 -7.10 -0.95 -37.20
N ARG A 10 -6.46 0.20 -36.92
CA ARG A 10 -4.98 0.24 -36.88
C ARG A 10 -4.32 1.32 -36.02
N ASP A 11 -4.99 1.91 -35.02
CA ASP A 11 -4.36 2.96 -34.20
C ASP A 11 -4.05 2.59 -32.74
N ALA A 12 -4.22 1.32 -32.34
CA ALA A 12 -3.98 0.88 -30.95
C ALA A 12 -2.62 0.18 -30.71
N LEU A 13 -1.77 0.00 -31.73
CA LEU A 13 -0.54 -0.80 -31.63
C LEU A 13 0.76 0.01 -31.50
N ASN A 14 0.69 1.35 -31.51
CA ASN A 14 1.87 2.24 -31.48
C ASN A 14 2.02 3.09 -30.21
N ALA A 15 1.34 2.73 -29.11
CA ALA A 15 1.63 3.36 -27.83
C ALA A 15 3.04 2.95 -27.39
N ARG A 16 3.99 3.89 -27.45
CA ARG A 16 5.36 3.69 -26.92
C ARG A 16 5.24 3.22 -25.47
N PRO A 17 5.90 2.10 -25.08
CA PRO A 17 5.96 1.71 -23.68
C PRO A 17 6.53 2.87 -22.86
N PRO A 18 6.05 3.10 -21.62
CA PRO A 18 6.59 4.16 -20.78
C PRO A 18 8.10 3.96 -20.64
N ASP A 19 8.82 5.04 -20.91
CA ASP A 19 10.26 5.14 -20.94
C ASP A 19 10.87 4.57 -19.64
N THR A 20 11.42 3.37 -19.71
CA THR A 20 11.92 2.61 -18.56
C THR A 20 13.09 3.33 -17.89
N GLU A 21 13.84 4.15 -18.62
CA GLU A 21 14.90 5.00 -18.06
C GLU A 21 14.37 6.09 -17.13
N ARG A 22 13.19 6.67 -17.44
CA ARG A 22 12.51 7.62 -16.54
C ARG A 22 12.02 6.94 -15.26
N LEU A 23 11.53 5.71 -15.35
CA LEU A 23 11.11 4.93 -14.19
C LEU A 23 12.29 4.57 -13.28
N VAL A 24 13.42 4.17 -13.85
CA VAL A 24 14.65 3.86 -13.09
C VAL A 24 15.27 5.14 -12.49
N SER A 25 15.25 6.26 -13.21
CA SER A 25 15.74 7.58 -12.74
C SER A 25 14.90 8.19 -11.60
N MET A 26 13.61 7.85 -11.50
CA MET A 26 12.76 8.26 -10.36
C MET A 26 13.01 7.44 -9.09
N LEU A 27 13.45 6.19 -9.23
CA LEU A 27 13.73 5.29 -8.11
C LEU A 27 15.10 5.52 -7.46
N THR A 28 15.97 6.33 -8.06
CA THR A 28 17.31 6.65 -7.56
C THR A 28 17.40 8.03 -6.88
N GLN A 29 16.29 8.76 -6.75
CA GLN A 29 16.28 10.02 -6.03
C GLN A 29 16.38 9.75 -4.52
N SER A 30 17.57 10.02 -3.97
CA SER A 30 17.80 10.00 -2.52
C SER A 30 16.87 11.01 -1.86
N THR A 31 15.86 10.53 -1.13
CA THR A 31 14.97 11.39 -0.34
C THR A 31 15.64 11.75 0.97
N THR A 32 15.71 13.04 1.28
CA THR A 32 16.38 13.55 2.48
C THR A 32 15.41 14.32 3.36
N PHE A 33 15.71 14.37 4.66
CA PHE A 33 14.93 15.18 5.59
C PHE A 33 15.08 16.67 5.24
N GLY A 34 13.98 17.40 5.17
CA GLY A 34 13.98 18.82 4.76
C GLY A 34 13.92 19.05 3.25
N ASP A 35 13.65 18.03 2.44
CA ASP A 35 13.47 18.17 0.98
C ASP A 35 12.45 19.27 0.62
N ALA A 36 12.85 20.15 -0.30
CA ALA A 36 12.10 21.34 -0.71
C ALA A 36 10.76 21.04 -1.40
N ARG A 37 10.54 19.80 -1.89
CA ARG A 37 9.26 19.36 -2.45
C ARG A 37 8.15 19.29 -1.40
N LEU A 38 8.51 19.24 -0.12
CA LEU A 38 7.60 19.34 1.01
C LEU A 38 7.73 20.73 1.67
N SER A 39 6.58 21.34 1.97
CA SER A 39 6.54 22.69 2.57
C SER A 39 7.18 22.72 3.96
N GLU A 40 7.71 23.88 4.37
CA GLU A 40 8.17 24.12 5.75
C GLU A 40 7.10 23.77 6.81
N ARG A 41 5.82 24.03 6.53
CA ARG A 41 4.68 23.66 7.40
C ARG A 41 4.57 22.15 7.63
N PHE A 42 5.01 21.35 6.66
CA PHE A 42 5.06 19.89 6.79
C PHE A 42 6.22 19.52 7.71
N TRP A 43 7.43 20.01 7.43
CA TRP A 43 8.63 19.69 8.21
C TRP A 43 8.57 20.12 9.67
N LYS A 44 7.89 21.23 9.99
CA LYS A 44 7.60 21.65 11.38
C LYS A 44 6.82 20.62 12.20
N LYS A 45 6.24 19.61 11.56
CA LYS A 45 5.43 18.55 12.17
C LYS A 45 6.09 17.18 12.10
N VAL A 46 7.37 17.13 11.73
CA VAL A 46 8.12 15.88 11.61
C VAL A 46 9.31 15.91 12.56
N ARG A 47 9.44 14.86 13.36
CA ARG A 47 10.60 14.60 14.22
C ARG A 47 11.33 13.36 13.71
N VAL A 48 12.65 13.42 13.57
CA VAL A 48 13.46 12.23 13.27
C VAL A 48 13.70 11.47 14.57
N LEU A 49 13.43 10.16 14.56
CA LEU A 49 13.69 9.24 15.66
C LEU A 49 15.00 8.46 15.43
N ASP A 50 15.53 7.86 16.50
CA ASP A 50 16.78 7.08 16.47
C ASP A 50 16.71 5.84 15.56
N ASP A 51 15.50 5.31 15.34
CA ASP A 51 15.24 4.18 14.43
C ASP A 51 15.15 4.61 12.94
N GLY A 52 15.43 5.88 12.65
CA GLY A 52 15.35 6.47 11.31
C GLY A 52 13.94 6.87 10.88
N CYS A 53 12.90 6.64 11.68
CA CYS A 53 11.56 7.09 11.35
C CYS A 53 11.47 8.62 11.33
N TRP A 54 10.74 9.14 10.33
CA TRP A 54 10.26 10.52 10.33
C TRP A 54 8.87 10.52 10.97
N GLU A 55 8.82 10.70 12.27
CA GLU A 55 7.59 10.64 13.04
C GLU A 55 6.75 11.91 12.87
N TRP A 56 5.48 11.73 12.52
CA TRP A 56 4.49 12.79 12.51
C TRP A 56 4.07 13.17 13.94
N THR A 57 4.24 14.44 14.31
CA THR A 57 4.00 14.95 15.67
C THR A 57 2.72 15.78 15.81
N SER A 58 1.94 15.92 14.74
CA SER A 58 0.67 16.65 14.70
C SER A 58 -0.52 15.67 14.75
N SER A 59 -1.74 16.16 14.52
CA SER A 59 -2.96 15.36 14.57
C SER A 59 -2.87 14.02 13.81
N THR A 60 -3.37 12.98 14.47
CA THR A 60 -3.48 11.62 13.97
C THR A 60 -4.95 11.17 13.91
N THR A 61 -5.21 10.00 13.32
CA THR A 61 -6.47 9.26 13.47
C THR A 61 -6.45 8.45 14.77
N HIS A 62 -7.59 7.88 15.17
CA HIS A 62 -7.66 6.98 16.32
C HIS A 62 -6.73 5.76 16.18
N ASP A 63 -6.47 5.34 14.94
CA ASP A 63 -5.53 4.29 14.60
C ASP A 63 -4.05 4.74 14.59
N GLY A 64 -3.75 6.02 14.78
CA GLY A 64 -2.37 6.53 14.81
C GLY A 64 -1.80 6.99 13.46
N TYR A 65 -2.60 7.07 12.40
CA TYR A 65 -2.13 7.61 11.11
C TYR A 65 -2.11 9.14 11.12
N GLY A 66 -1.00 9.75 10.71
CA GLY A 66 -0.86 11.20 10.62
C GLY A 66 -1.82 11.86 9.62
N ARG A 67 -2.39 13.00 9.99
CA ARG A 67 -3.26 13.84 9.14
C ARG A 67 -2.61 15.20 8.88
N PHE A 68 -2.57 15.60 7.61
CA PHE A 68 -2.02 16.88 7.18
C PHE A 68 -3.09 17.69 6.45
N ARG A 69 -3.30 18.93 6.90
CA ARG A 69 -4.16 19.90 6.22
C ARG A 69 -3.33 20.62 5.15
N VAL A 70 -3.79 20.57 3.90
CA VAL A 70 -3.17 21.20 2.71
C VAL A 70 -4.15 22.20 2.09
N GLY A 71 -3.66 23.08 1.20
CA GLY A 71 -4.47 24.15 0.59
C GLY A 71 -4.73 25.33 1.53
N SER A 72 -5.64 26.21 1.10
CA SER A 72 -6.01 27.44 1.78
C SER A 72 -7.53 27.55 1.90
N ARG A 73 -8.00 28.18 2.97
CA ARG A 73 -9.43 28.51 3.16
C ARG A 73 -9.88 29.69 2.30
N ARG A 74 -8.93 30.51 1.81
CA ARG A 74 -9.24 31.73 1.06
C ARG A 74 -9.66 31.45 -0.38
N ASP A 75 -9.17 30.35 -0.95
CA ASP A 75 -9.41 29.93 -2.33
C ASP A 75 -10.18 28.59 -2.40
N ASP A 76 -10.75 28.16 -1.26
CA ASP A 76 -11.51 26.91 -1.11
C ASP A 76 -10.76 25.63 -1.57
N THR A 77 -9.43 25.65 -1.52
CA THR A 77 -8.59 24.47 -1.86
C THR A 77 -8.23 23.61 -0.64
N GLU A 78 -8.70 24.00 0.55
CA GLU A 78 -8.36 23.33 1.79
C GLU A 78 -8.87 21.88 1.84
N LYS A 79 -7.97 20.94 2.17
CA LYS A 79 -8.34 19.55 2.42
C LYS A 79 -7.43 18.88 3.45
N VAL A 80 -7.94 17.85 4.11
CA VAL A 80 -7.17 17.00 5.01
C VAL A 80 -6.76 15.73 4.26
N VAL A 81 -5.46 15.43 4.24
CA VAL A 81 -4.86 14.27 3.58
C VAL A 81 -4.08 13.42 4.58
N SER A 82 -3.80 12.17 4.22
CA SER A 82 -2.87 11.31 4.97
C SER A 82 -1.44 11.87 4.85
N ALA A 83 -0.77 12.07 5.99
CA ALA A 83 0.56 12.67 6.03
C ALA A 83 1.63 11.80 5.34
N HIS A 84 1.59 10.48 5.55
CA HIS A 84 2.54 9.56 4.94
C HIS A 84 2.31 9.44 3.42
N ARG A 85 1.05 9.43 2.96
CA ARG A 85 0.73 9.45 1.52
C ARG A 85 1.19 10.75 0.88
N TRP A 86 0.96 11.89 1.55
CA TRP A 86 1.42 13.18 1.06
C TRP A 86 2.94 13.23 0.90
N SER A 87 3.70 12.74 1.88
CA SER A 87 5.15 12.65 1.76
C SER A 87 5.59 11.76 0.61
N TYR A 88 5.04 10.54 0.53
CA TYR A 88 5.33 9.59 -0.54
C TYR A 88 5.04 10.18 -1.94
N GLU A 89 3.85 10.77 -2.14
CA GLU A 89 3.45 11.33 -3.43
C GLU A 89 4.31 12.51 -3.86
N LYS A 90 4.81 13.32 -2.92
CA LYS A 90 5.68 14.48 -3.21
C LYS A 90 7.14 14.10 -3.44
N LEU A 91 7.63 13.06 -2.78
CA LEU A 91 9.05 12.69 -2.82
C LEU A 91 9.36 11.54 -3.78
N ILE A 92 8.40 10.65 -4.01
CA ILE A 92 8.54 9.46 -4.87
C ILE A 92 7.64 9.60 -6.11
N GLY A 93 6.35 9.85 -5.89
CA GLY A 93 5.37 9.99 -6.98
C GLY A 93 4.05 9.29 -6.68
N PRO A 94 3.12 9.27 -7.66
CA PRO A 94 1.77 8.78 -7.46
C PRO A 94 1.77 7.31 -7.00
N ILE A 95 0.90 7.00 -6.03
CA ILE A 95 0.69 5.62 -5.57
C ILE A 95 -0.16 4.90 -6.63
N PRO A 96 0.35 3.85 -7.30
CA PRO A 96 -0.42 3.17 -8.35
C PRO A 96 -1.70 2.56 -7.81
N ILE A 97 -2.79 2.63 -8.56
CA ILE A 97 -4.05 1.92 -8.24
C ILE A 97 -3.88 0.45 -8.68
N PRO A 98 -4.29 -0.56 -7.87
CA PRO A 98 -5.06 -0.49 -6.62
C PRO A 98 -4.21 -0.61 -5.34
N LEU A 99 -2.98 -0.10 -5.33
CA LEU A 99 -2.04 -0.27 -4.22
C LEU A 99 -2.32 0.70 -3.05
N SER A 100 -1.86 0.29 -1.88
CA SER A 100 -1.87 1.06 -0.63
C SER A 100 -0.49 1.02 0.02
N LEU A 101 -0.15 2.05 0.78
CA LEU A 101 1.15 2.10 1.46
C LEU A 101 1.12 1.26 2.74
N ASP A 102 2.07 0.34 2.87
CA ASP A 102 2.37 -0.44 4.08
C ASP A 102 3.60 0.16 4.77
N HIS A 103 3.50 0.29 6.10
CA HIS A 103 4.60 0.75 6.95
C HIS A 103 5.51 -0.42 7.30
N LEU A 104 6.66 -0.50 6.64
CA LEU A 104 7.68 -1.52 6.91
C LEU A 104 8.20 -1.43 8.35
N CYS A 105 8.32 -0.20 8.87
CA CYS A 105 8.74 0.11 10.23
C CYS A 105 7.67 -0.16 11.31
N ARG A 106 6.44 -0.53 10.94
CA ARG A 106 5.28 -0.71 11.86
C ARG A 106 4.93 0.52 12.71
N ASN A 107 5.48 1.69 12.40
CA ASN A 107 5.11 2.97 12.99
C ASN A 107 4.11 3.70 12.06
N ARG A 108 2.82 3.70 12.42
CA ARG A 108 1.74 4.33 11.61
C ARG A 108 1.88 5.84 11.46
N ALA A 109 2.62 6.50 12.37
CA ALA A 109 2.90 7.93 12.31
C ALA A 109 4.14 8.26 11.44
N CYS A 110 4.91 7.26 10.99
CA CYS A 110 6.06 7.50 10.14
C CYS A 110 5.65 8.02 8.76
N VAL A 111 6.32 9.08 8.29
CA VAL A 111 6.11 9.69 6.98
C VAL A 111 7.31 9.53 6.04
N TYR A 112 8.36 8.81 6.45
CA TYR A 112 9.55 8.63 5.62
C TYR A 112 9.26 7.70 4.43
N PRO A 113 9.42 8.13 3.16
CA PRO A 113 9.03 7.29 2.03
C PRO A 113 9.79 5.97 1.93
N ALA A 114 11.06 5.90 2.37
CA ALA A 114 11.80 4.64 2.35
C ALA A 114 11.29 3.61 3.36
N HIS A 115 10.48 4.02 4.34
CA HIS A 115 9.80 3.11 5.28
C HIS A 115 8.39 2.71 4.80
N LEU A 116 8.00 3.10 3.58
CA LEU A 116 6.70 2.85 2.98
C LEU A 116 6.86 2.01 1.71
N GLU A 117 6.01 1.00 1.56
CA GLU A 117 5.95 0.18 0.35
C GLU A 117 4.54 0.20 -0.24
N ALA A 118 4.40 0.46 -1.53
CA ALA A 118 3.12 0.34 -2.22
C ALA A 118 2.81 -1.14 -2.50
N VAL A 119 1.85 -1.70 -1.76
CA VAL A 119 1.46 -3.10 -1.83
C VAL A 119 -0.04 -3.26 -2.06
N THR A 120 -0.48 -4.47 -2.40
CA THR A 120 -1.92 -4.76 -2.45
C THR A 120 -2.53 -4.71 -1.05
N ILE A 121 -3.83 -4.42 -0.96
CA ILE A 121 -4.57 -4.45 0.32
C ILE A 121 -4.44 -5.83 0.99
N ARG A 122 -4.47 -6.90 0.19
CA ARG A 122 -4.29 -8.28 0.69
C ARG A 122 -2.93 -8.45 1.35
N GLU A 123 -1.86 -8.02 0.69
CA GLU A 123 -0.51 -8.11 1.23
C GLU A 123 -0.37 -7.31 2.53
N ASN A 124 -0.84 -6.07 2.55
CA ASN A 124 -0.85 -5.22 3.75
C ASN A 124 -1.57 -5.90 4.93
N ILE A 125 -2.75 -6.48 4.68
CA ILE A 125 -3.51 -7.21 5.70
C ILE A 125 -2.73 -8.43 6.21
N LEU A 126 -2.15 -9.24 5.31
CA LEU A 126 -1.45 -10.48 5.66
C LEU A 126 -0.14 -10.23 6.41
N ARG A 127 0.51 -9.10 6.17
CA ARG A 127 1.70 -8.65 6.92
C ARG A 127 1.39 -8.21 8.35
N GLY A 128 0.15 -7.83 8.64
CA GLY A 128 -0.29 -7.41 9.96
C GLY A 128 -0.53 -8.54 10.97
N ASN A 129 -1.10 -8.18 12.12
CA ASN A 129 -1.47 -9.11 13.21
C ASN A 129 -2.98 -9.28 13.39
N GLY A 130 -3.78 -8.83 12.40
CA GLY A 130 -5.23 -9.04 12.41
C GLY A 130 -5.61 -10.51 12.30
N LEU A 131 -6.88 -10.82 12.59
CA LEU A 131 -7.40 -12.19 12.54
C LEU A 131 -7.11 -12.88 11.20
N ALA A 132 -7.31 -12.19 10.08
CA ALA A 132 -7.04 -12.75 8.75
C ALA A 132 -5.57 -13.22 8.60
N ALA A 133 -4.62 -12.41 9.08
CA ALA A 133 -3.20 -12.72 9.02
C ALA A 133 -2.82 -13.87 9.96
N CYS A 134 -3.29 -13.83 11.20
CA CYS A 134 -3.10 -14.91 12.17
C CYS A 134 -3.70 -16.24 11.67
N GLN A 135 -4.90 -16.20 11.09
CA GLN A 135 -5.52 -17.37 10.49
C GLN A 135 -4.79 -17.82 9.23
N ALA A 136 -4.22 -16.94 8.41
CA ALA A 136 -3.42 -17.34 7.25
C ALA A 136 -2.11 -18.04 7.68
N ARG A 137 -1.43 -17.53 8.71
CA ARG A 137 -0.16 -18.08 9.22
C ARG A 137 -0.31 -19.39 10.00
N ARG A 138 -1.51 -19.71 10.49
CA ARG A 138 -1.76 -20.93 11.26
C ARG A 138 -1.41 -22.18 10.44
N THR A 139 -0.48 -22.98 10.95
CA THR A 139 -0.04 -24.23 10.33
C THR A 139 -0.87 -25.44 10.76
N HIS A 140 -1.62 -25.35 11.87
CA HIS A 140 -2.43 -26.43 12.41
C HIS A 140 -3.84 -25.97 12.78
N CYS A 141 -4.80 -26.89 12.77
CA CYS A 141 -6.16 -26.68 13.25
C CYS A 141 -6.19 -26.59 14.80
N PRO A 142 -7.31 -26.18 15.41
CA PRO A 142 -7.44 -26.13 16.87
C PRO A 142 -7.19 -27.46 17.61
N TYR A 143 -7.29 -28.59 16.91
CA TYR A 143 -7.04 -29.94 17.43
C TYR A 143 -5.63 -30.46 17.11
N GLY A 144 -4.77 -29.64 16.50
CA GLY A 144 -3.36 -29.98 16.22
C GLY A 144 -3.11 -30.71 14.90
N HIS A 145 -4.11 -30.88 14.03
CA HIS A 145 -3.89 -31.48 12.71
C HIS A 145 -3.29 -30.47 11.72
N PRO A 146 -2.36 -30.87 10.85
CA PRO A 146 -1.63 -29.95 9.98
C PRO A 146 -2.51 -29.43 8.83
N TYR A 147 -2.50 -28.13 8.58
CA TYR A 147 -3.08 -27.52 7.38
C TYR A 147 -2.13 -27.65 6.19
N SER A 148 -1.86 -28.89 5.77
CA SER A 148 -0.99 -29.21 4.65
C SER A 148 -1.49 -30.42 3.85
N GLY A 149 -1.07 -30.52 2.58
CA GLY A 149 -1.35 -31.66 1.72
C GLY A 149 -2.83 -32.05 1.68
N ASN A 150 -3.10 -33.36 1.83
CA ASN A 150 -4.45 -33.90 1.78
C ASN A 150 -5.34 -33.46 2.96
N ASN A 151 -4.78 -32.98 4.08
CA ASN A 151 -5.59 -32.59 5.23
C ASN A 151 -6.17 -31.17 5.12
N LEU A 152 -5.62 -30.33 4.23
CA LEU A 152 -6.12 -28.99 3.96
C LEU A 152 -7.17 -29.01 2.84
N TYR A 153 -8.39 -28.61 3.17
CA TYR A 153 -9.45 -28.36 2.20
C TYR A 153 -9.90 -26.90 2.28
N PHE A 154 -10.17 -26.27 1.14
CA PHE A 154 -10.76 -24.93 1.08
C PHE A 154 -12.24 -25.04 0.73
N LYS A 155 -13.10 -24.50 1.59
CA LYS A 155 -14.53 -24.36 1.32
C LYS A 155 -14.76 -23.31 0.23
N ARG A 156 -15.96 -23.30 -0.36
CA ARG A 156 -16.37 -22.29 -1.36
C ARG A 156 -16.24 -20.84 -0.85
N ASN A 157 -16.36 -20.62 0.46
CA ASN A 157 -16.18 -19.32 1.10
C ASN A 157 -14.71 -18.96 1.40
N GLY A 158 -13.75 -19.76 0.94
CA GLY A 158 -12.31 -19.57 1.17
C GLY A 158 -11.82 -20.00 2.56
N ALA A 159 -12.70 -20.47 3.45
CA ALA A 159 -12.29 -20.95 4.76
C ALA A 159 -11.55 -22.29 4.65
N ARG A 160 -10.50 -22.45 5.46
CA ARG A 160 -9.77 -23.72 5.59
C ARG A 160 -10.57 -24.69 6.46
N GLN A 161 -10.64 -25.94 6.02
CA GLN A 161 -11.22 -27.06 6.74
C GLN A 161 -10.16 -28.14 6.91
N CYS A 162 -10.05 -28.66 8.13
CA CYS A 162 -9.24 -29.83 8.44
C CYS A 162 -10.04 -31.08 8.10
N ARG A 163 -9.54 -31.93 7.20
CA ARG A 163 -10.23 -33.16 6.81
C ARG A 163 -10.26 -34.19 7.93
N GLU A 164 -9.20 -34.32 8.71
CA GLU A 164 -9.16 -35.20 9.88
C GLU A 164 -10.19 -34.79 10.93
N CYS A 165 -10.38 -33.49 11.17
CA CYS A 165 -11.47 -33.02 12.03
C CYS A 165 -12.83 -33.35 11.43
N TRP A 166 -13.00 -33.16 10.12
CA TRP A 166 -14.30 -33.36 9.48
C TRP A 166 -14.75 -34.83 9.52
N LYS A 167 -13.83 -35.78 9.28
CA LYS A 167 -14.08 -37.23 9.35
C LYS A 167 -14.47 -37.72 10.74
N ARG A 168 -14.15 -36.98 11.82
CA ARG A 168 -14.48 -37.36 13.20
C ARG A 168 -15.95 -37.11 13.56
N TYR A 169 -16.72 -36.46 12.70
CA TYR A 169 -18.12 -36.09 12.92
C TYR A 169 -19.08 -36.65 11.86
N GLU A 170 -18.63 -37.57 11.01
CA GLU A 170 -19.47 -38.43 10.14
C GLU A 170 -19.67 -39.79 10.83
#